data_AF-A0A7X7DXV1-F1
#
_entry.id   AF-A0A7X7DXV1-F1
#
_cell.length_a   1.000
_cell.length_b   1.000
_cell.length_c   1.000
_cell.angle_alpha   90.00
_cell.angle_beta   90.00
_cell.angle_gamma   90.00
#
_symmetry.space_group_name_H-M   'P 1'
#
loop_
_entity.id
_entity.type
_entity.pdbx_description
1 polymer ?
#
loop_
_entity_poly.entity_id
_entity_poly.type
_entity_poly.pdbx_seq_one_letter_code
_entity_poly.pdbx_strand_id
1 'polypeptide(L)'
;MKSQRFDFVADDYHLPAILHAAGKSSITCGLEGISSRLRSYLHKSLDERSIRSSLNILLRAPLRELKIFLIATGLEDESDYEELKELLTFINEAMVSAGRKPRIIFSLTPLVRFPFTPLEFEPAPECSHLKAIIEQVGRLIRCRGFEFRTAAEIPEYAVSQILSRAYRPEIMSALINASDATGFIYYVSVSREFLDAFRSSLELQNITFESVLSGCFWTKESRVPVEINVNQTFIDTLTKQCSDFIDDGYCMGTSEREGMCFGCGACTGSSSTDRITSLREKSTYTAEKLRAKIKESVTRAVSVAFRVRISEKKRGISRAVVASALSGSLMSTEKRLVEGYRGFNGAWVADRFKSPWIYGDEIITLLWDPVSGDLIKDLLASGNFIASVNSRFDGWGVVCGEGIQESEVELSLNSPFRFDGDQYFRKNAIKYTSRRNATGVLSHELTPQSLKKKLIQKLEVQRAGETGCMVTVVPSEKFDFYQFLSGVFPVQNKDEITNIRIECRFTTEQG
;
A
#
# COMPACT_ATOMS: atom_id res chain seq x y z
N MET A 1 3.63 -10.00 -8.36
CA MET A 1 2.93 -9.53 -9.57
C MET A 1 1.70 -8.71 -9.18
N LYS A 2 1.78 -7.38 -9.28
CA LYS A 2 0.76 -6.42 -8.81
C LYS A 2 -0.10 -5.84 -9.96
N SER A 3 0.45 -5.69 -11.17
CA SER A 3 -0.23 -5.20 -12.38
C SER A 3 0.25 -5.98 -13.61
N GLN A 4 -0.59 -6.15 -14.63
CA GLN A 4 -0.28 -6.79 -15.91
C GLN A 4 -0.40 -5.77 -17.06
N ARG A 5 0.32 -5.98 -18.17
CA ARG A 5 0.08 -5.23 -19.41
C ARG A 5 -0.91 -5.99 -20.30
N PHE A 6 -1.75 -5.26 -21.03
CA PHE A 6 -2.74 -5.88 -21.92
C PHE A 6 -2.08 -6.70 -23.03
N ASP A 7 -1.04 -6.16 -23.68
CA ASP A 7 -0.24 -6.83 -24.70
C ASP A 7 0.38 -8.16 -24.22
N PHE A 8 0.87 -8.24 -22.99
CA PHE A 8 1.43 -9.50 -22.45
C PHE A 8 0.36 -10.56 -22.22
N VAL A 9 -0.85 -10.15 -21.82
CA VAL A 9 -1.97 -11.08 -21.70
C VAL A 9 -2.48 -11.51 -23.08
N ALA A 10 -2.39 -10.64 -24.09
CA ALA A 10 -2.69 -11.00 -25.46
C ALA A 10 -1.66 -11.98 -26.05
N ASP A 11 -0.38 -11.82 -25.72
CA ASP A 11 0.73 -12.70 -26.15
C ASP A 11 0.71 -14.07 -25.42
N ASP A 12 0.32 -14.11 -24.13
CA ASP A 12 0.19 -15.34 -23.33
C ASP A 12 -1.23 -15.54 -22.78
N TYR A 13 -2.04 -16.29 -23.53
CA TYR A 13 -3.42 -16.60 -23.16
C TYR A 13 -3.56 -17.58 -21.97
N HIS A 14 -2.48 -18.26 -21.54
CA HIS A 14 -2.51 -19.12 -20.35
C HIS A 14 -2.30 -18.34 -19.05
N LEU A 15 -1.74 -17.14 -19.13
CA LEU A 15 -1.42 -16.29 -17.99
C LEU A 15 -2.58 -16.10 -17.00
N PRO A 16 -3.84 -15.83 -17.41
CA PRO A 16 -4.94 -15.71 -16.45
C PRO A 16 -5.22 -16.99 -15.67
N ALA A 17 -5.08 -18.16 -16.29
CA ALA A 17 -5.28 -19.45 -15.62
C ALA A 17 -4.18 -19.71 -14.58
N ILE A 18 -2.94 -19.35 -14.90
CA ILE A 18 -1.80 -19.41 -13.98
C ILE A 18 -1.98 -18.45 -12.81
N LEU A 19 -2.40 -17.20 -13.08
CA LEU A 19 -2.70 -16.21 -12.05
C LEU A 19 -3.80 -16.71 -11.11
N HIS A 20 -4.87 -17.28 -11.67
CA HIS A 20 -5.94 -17.87 -10.88
C HIS A 20 -5.46 -19.05 -10.03
N ALA A 21 -4.63 -19.95 -10.59
CA ALA A 21 -4.00 -21.02 -9.83
C ALA A 21 -3.12 -20.52 -8.68
N ALA A 22 -2.50 -19.35 -8.83
CA ALA A 22 -1.76 -18.65 -7.77
C ALA A 22 -2.67 -17.91 -6.75
N GLY A 23 -3.99 -18.15 -6.77
CA GLY A 23 -4.95 -17.52 -5.87
C GLY A 23 -5.34 -16.09 -6.26
N LYS A 24 -5.01 -15.63 -7.47
CA LYS A 24 -5.34 -14.27 -7.93
C LYS A 24 -6.62 -14.26 -8.76
N SER A 25 -7.68 -13.75 -8.15
CA SER A 25 -8.96 -13.51 -8.79
C SER A 25 -9.25 -12.01 -9.03
N SER A 26 -8.39 -11.11 -8.54
CA SER A 26 -8.39 -9.69 -8.91
C SER A 26 -7.14 -9.41 -9.74
N ILE A 27 -7.34 -8.96 -10.98
CA ILE A 27 -6.28 -8.60 -11.90
C ILE A 27 -6.34 -7.09 -12.14
N THR A 28 -5.17 -6.45 -12.17
CA THR A 28 -5.04 -5.04 -12.52
C THR A 28 -4.28 -4.91 -13.82
N CYS A 29 -4.79 -4.11 -14.77
CA CYS A 29 -4.17 -3.84 -16.05
C CYS A 29 -4.05 -2.33 -16.29
N GLY A 30 -2.88 -1.88 -16.75
CA GLY A 30 -2.67 -0.49 -17.14
C GLY A 30 -3.08 -0.25 -18.59
N LEU A 31 -4.15 0.53 -18.81
CA LEU A 31 -4.51 1.06 -20.12
C LEU A 31 -3.87 2.45 -20.34
N GLU A 32 -3.78 3.23 -19.25
CA GLU A 32 -3.16 4.55 -19.18
C GLU A 32 -3.95 5.60 -19.97
N GLY A 33 -3.78 5.69 -21.30
CA GLY A 33 -4.56 6.61 -22.13
C GLY A 33 -5.95 6.08 -22.48
N ILE A 34 -6.98 6.92 -22.40
CA ILE A 34 -8.36 6.54 -22.78
C ILE A 34 -8.55 6.35 -24.29
N SER A 35 -7.60 6.83 -25.08
CA SER A 35 -7.57 6.78 -26.54
C SER A 35 -6.20 6.35 -27.06
N SER A 36 -6.12 5.95 -28.33
CA SER A 36 -4.85 5.60 -28.98
C SER A 36 -3.89 6.77 -28.99
N ARG A 37 -4.39 7.98 -29.25
CA ARG A 37 -3.61 9.21 -29.24
C ARG A 37 -2.95 9.44 -27.87
N LEU A 38 -3.72 9.34 -26.78
CA LEU A 38 -3.21 9.55 -25.43
C LEU A 38 -2.30 8.39 -24.96
N ARG A 39 -2.54 7.17 -25.44
CA ARG A 39 -1.60 6.05 -25.22
C ARG A 39 -0.25 6.29 -25.90
N SER A 40 -0.25 6.87 -27.09
CA SER A 40 1.00 7.25 -27.77
C SER A 40 1.74 8.37 -27.03
N TYR A 41 1.02 9.41 -26.57
CA TYR A 41 1.61 10.47 -25.74
C TYR A 41 2.31 9.93 -24.48
N LEU A 42 1.72 8.90 -23.85
CA LEU A 42 2.28 8.23 -22.66
C LEU A 42 3.33 7.15 -22.98
N HIS A 43 3.66 6.93 -24.26
CA HIS A 43 4.51 5.82 -24.72
C HIS A 43 4.10 4.46 -24.14
N LYS A 44 2.79 4.21 -24.11
CA LYS A 44 2.27 2.94 -23.58
C LYS A 44 2.55 1.78 -24.54
N SER A 45 2.69 2.06 -25.83
CA SER A 45 2.96 1.10 -26.90
C SER A 45 1.94 -0.04 -26.87
N LEU A 46 0.67 0.33 -26.88
CA LEU A 46 -0.45 -0.60 -26.73
C LEU A 46 -1.53 -0.28 -27.78
N ASP A 47 -1.59 -1.16 -28.78
CA ASP A 47 -2.55 -1.07 -29.86
C ASP A 47 -3.92 -1.63 -29.49
N GLU A 48 -4.94 -1.22 -30.25
CA GLU A 48 -6.34 -1.56 -30.00
C GLU A 48 -6.62 -3.07 -30.15
N ARG A 49 -5.91 -3.76 -31.06
CA ARG A 49 -6.09 -5.19 -31.25
C ARG A 49 -5.59 -5.97 -30.03
N SER A 50 -4.45 -5.58 -29.47
CA SER A 50 -3.91 -6.15 -28.24
C SER A 50 -4.86 -5.93 -27.06
N ILE A 51 -5.44 -4.72 -26.92
CA ILE A 51 -6.43 -4.41 -25.88
C ILE A 51 -7.65 -5.32 -25.99
N ARG A 52 -8.27 -5.40 -27.18
CA ARG A 52 -9.47 -6.21 -27.41
C ARG A 52 -9.22 -7.71 -27.24
N SER A 53 -8.09 -8.21 -27.72
CA SER A 53 -7.69 -9.61 -27.55
C SER A 53 -7.53 -9.95 -26.06
N SER A 54 -6.80 -9.11 -25.34
CA SER A 54 -6.55 -9.27 -23.92
C SER A 54 -7.82 -9.21 -23.06
N LEU A 55 -8.71 -8.25 -23.33
CA LEU A 55 -10.02 -8.15 -22.67
C LEU A 55 -10.86 -9.41 -22.92
N ASN A 56 -10.88 -9.90 -24.17
CA ASN A 56 -11.58 -11.14 -24.50
C ASN A 56 -11.07 -12.36 -23.70
N ILE A 57 -9.75 -12.43 -23.48
CA ILE A 57 -9.10 -13.48 -22.67
C ILE A 57 -9.47 -13.30 -21.18
N LEU A 58 -9.32 -12.09 -20.64
CA LEU A 58 -9.56 -11.78 -19.23
C LEU A 58 -11.03 -11.98 -18.83
N LEU A 59 -11.97 -11.52 -19.65
CA LEU A 59 -13.41 -11.61 -19.36
C LEU A 59 -13.94 -13.05 -19.41
N ARG A 60 -13.26 -13.95 -20.14
CA ARG A 60 -13.52 -15.39 -20.14
C ARG A 60 -12.81 -16.12 -19.00
N ALA A 61 -11.82 -15.52 -18.36
CA ALA A 61 -11.10 -16.10 -17.23
C ALA A 61 -11.94 -16.04 -15.93
N PRO A 62 -11.69 -16.90 -14.92
CA PRO A 62 -12.48 -16.94 -13.68
C PRO A 62 -12.03 -15.84 -12.73
N LEU A 63 -12.26 -14.59 -13.15
CA LEU A 63 -11.92 -13.38 -12.41
C LEU A 63 -13.11 -12.94 -11.56
N ARG A 64 -12.82 -12.53 -10.33
CA ARG A 64 -13.76 -11.81 -9.46
C ARG A 64 -13.78 -10.33 -9.82
N GLU A 65 -12.61 -9.78 -10.13
CA GLU A 65 -12.43 -8.35 -10.34
C GLU A 65 -11.37 -8.07 -11.43
N LEU A 66 -11.64 -7.08 -12.28
CA LEU A 66 -10.69 -6.52 -13.24
C LEU A 66 -10.58 -5.01 -12.98
N LYS A 67 -9.39 -4.55 -12.56
CA LYS A 67 -9.10 -3.14 -12.37
C LYS A 67 -8.35 -2.61 -13.59
N ILE A 68 -8.84 -1.54 -14.20
CA ILE A 68 -8.23 -0.88 -15.36
C ILE A 68 -7.71 0.47 -14.90
N PHE A 69 -6.39 0.68 -14.97
CA PHE A 69 -5.77 1.96 -14.63
C PHE A 69 -5.74 2.89 -15.84
N LEU A 70 -6.15 4.12 -15.59
CA LEU A 70 -6.16 5.23 -16.52
C LEU A 70 -5.36 6.40 -15.94
N ILE A 71 -4.90 7.28 -16.82
CA ILE A 71 -4.19 8.52 -16.49
C ILE A 71 -4.97 9.67 -17.12
N ALA A 72 -5.31 10.69 -16.33
CA ALA A 72 -5.83 11.95 -16.84
C ALA A 72 -4.63 12.82 -17.22
N THR A 73 -4.43 13.00 -18.52
CA THR A 73 -3.27 13.68 -19.09
C THR A 73 -3.41 15.20 -19.01
N GLY A 74 -4.63 15.72 -19.11
CA GLY A 74 -4.89 17.15 -19.34
C GLY A 74 -5.01 17.52 -20.80
N LEU A 75 -4.84 16.55 -21.71
CA LEU A 75 -4.85 16.73 -23.16
C LEU A 75 -6.08 16.12 -23.83
N GLU A 76 -6.97 15.50 -23.05
CA GLU A 76 -8.19 14.85 -23.53
C GLU A 76 -9.08 15.81 -24.33
N ASP A 77 -9.55 15.34 -25.49
CA ASP A 77 -10.52 16.01 -26.35
C ASP A 77 -11.74 15.12 -26.64
N GLU A 78 -12.71 15.63 -27.41
CA GLU A 78 -13.94 14.91 -27.74
C GLU A 78 -13.70 13.60 -28.50
N SER A 79 -12.67 13.51 -29.34
CA SER A 79 -12.35 12.27 -30.06
C SER A 79 -11.89 11.17 -29.11
N ASP A 80 -11.16 11.52 -28.05
CA ASP A 80 -10.71 10.55 -27.05
C ASP A 80 -11.88 10.00 -26.23
N TYR A 81 -12.87 10.85 -25.94
CA TYR A 81 -14.07 10.45 -25.23
C TYR A 81 -14.96 9.51 -26.06
N GLU A 82 -15.01 9.69 -27.38
CA GLU A 82 -15.69 8.75 -28.27
C GLU A 82 -14.99 7.38 -28.31
N GLU A 83 -13.66 7.33 -28.44
CA GLU A 83 -12.92 6.06 -28.39
C GLU A 83 -13.13 5.33 -27.05
N LEU A 84 -13.18 6.06 -25.93
CA LEU A 84 -13.52 5.49 -24.64
C LEU A 84 -14.94 4.88 -24.63
N LYS A 85 -15.94 5.58 -25.20
CA LYS A 85 -17.32 5.05 -25.28
C LYS A 85 -17.38 3.77 -26.10
N GLU A 86 -16.63 3.68 -27.19
CA GLU A 86 -16.52 2.48 -28.02
C GLU A 86 -15.90 1.31 -27.24
N LEU A 87 -14.80 1.56 -26.53
CA LEU A 87 -14.15 0.55 -25.69
C LEU A 87 -15.09 0.03 -24.59
N LEU A 88 -15.80 0.92 -23.90
CA LEU A 88 -16.77 0.54 -22.87
C LEU A 88 -17.93 -0.28 -23.43
N THR A 89 -18.38 0.03 -24.65
CA THR A 89 -19.41 -0.75 -25.35
C THR A 89 -18.91 -2.15 -25.65
N PHE A 90 -17.70 -2.25 -26.21
CA PHE A 90 -17.04 -3.53 -26.47
C PHE A 90 -16.87 -4.39 -25.20
N ILE A 91 -16.47 -3.80 -24.06
CA ILE A 91 -16.32 -4.54 -22.80
C ILE A 91 -17.65 -5.15 -22.37
N ASN A 92 -18.75 -4.40 -22.46
CA ASN A 92 -20.08 -4.90 -22.14
C ASN A 92 -20.49 -6.08 -23.04
N GLU A 93 -20.30 -5.95 -24.36
CA GLU A 93 -20.57 -7.03 -25.31
C GLU A 93 -19.72 -8.28 -25.04
N ALA A 94 -18.44 -8.08 -24.77
CA ALA A 94 -17.52 -9.17 -24.44
C ALA A 94 -17.90 -9.87 -23.12
N MET A 95 -18.37 -9.14 -22.10
CA MET A 95 -18.89 -9.73 -20.86
C MET A 95 -20.14 -10.57 -21.12
N VAL A 96 -21.08 -10.07 -21.93
CA VAL A 96 -22.30 -10.80 -22.31
C VAL A 96 -21.92 -12.08 -23.05
N SER A 97 -21.02 -11.99 -24.04
CA SER A 97 -20.53 -13.14 -24.81
C SER A 97 -19.80 -14.17 -23.94
N ALA A 98 -19.02 -13.73 -22.96
CA ALA A 98 -18.29 -14.62 -22.06
C ALA A 98 -19.18 -15.36 -21.05
N GLY A 99 -20.43 -14.92 -20.86
CA GLY A 99 -21.33 -15.47 -19.84
C GLY A 99 -20.84 -15.24 -18.40
N ARG A 100 -19.94 -14.27 -18.20
CA ARG A 100 -19.32 -13.95 -16.91
C ARG A 100 -19.47 -12.47 -16.60
N LYS A 101 -19.58 -12.16 -15.30
CA LYS A 101 -19.76 -10.78 -14.82
C LYS A 101 -18.74 -10.45 -13.73
N PRO A 102 -17.43 -10.40 -14.05
CA PRO A 102 -16.46 -9.88 -13.10
C PRO A 102 -16.80 -8.42 -12.77
N ARG A 103 -16.45 -7.99 -11.56
CA ARG A 103 -16.52 -6.57 -11.19
C ARG A 103 -15.44 -5.80 -11.95
N ILE A 104 -15.82 -4.83 -12.78
CA ILE A 104 -14.86 -4.00 -13.52
C ILE A 104 -14.77 -2.62 -12.87
N ILE A 105 -13.54 -2.23 -12.53
CA ILE A 105 -13.23 -0.96 -11.85
C ILE A 105 -12.24 -0.18 -12.69
N PHE A 106 -12.65 0.98 -13.18
CA PHE A 106 -11.73 1.95 -13.74
C PHE A 106 -11.19 2.84 -12.63
N SER A 107 -9.89 3.05 -12.65
CA SER A 107 -9.19 3.85 -11.65
C SER A 107 -8.33 4.87 -12.36
N LEU A 108 -8.72 6.14 -12.26
CA LEU A 108 -8.08 7.26 -12.96
C LEU A 108 -7.19 8.04 -12.00
N THR A 109 -5.97 8.35 -12.42
CA THR A 109 -5.02 9.16 -11.66
C THR A 109 -4.62 10.38 -12.49
N PRO A 110 -4.58 11.59 -11.92
CA PRO A 110 -4.00 12.74 -12.61
C PRO A 110 -2.51 12.52 -12.93
N LEU A 111 -2.06 12.89 -14.13
CA LEU A 111 -0.67 12.74 -14.53
C LEU A 111 0.23 13.77 -13.82
N VAL A 112 1.14 13.30 -12.98
CA VAL A 112 2.24 14.09 -12.44
C VAL A 112 3.42 14.05 -13.41
N ARG A 113 3.90 15.23 -13.81
CA ARG A 113 5.12 15.41 -14.62
C ARG A 113 6.32 15.29 -13.70
N PHE A 114 6.98 14.15 -13.74
CA PHE A 114 8.16 13.88 -12.91
C PHE A 114 9.46 14.37 -13.59
N PRO A 115 10.45 14.83 -12.80
CA PRO A 115 11.82 15.01 -13.25
C PRO A 115 12.39 13.81 -14.01
N PHE A 116 13.31 14.07 -14.95
CA PHE A 116 14.04 13.03 -15.69
C PHE A 116 13.15 12.09 -16.54
N THR A 117 11.92 12.51 -16.82
CA THR A 117 11.03 11.87 -17.79
C THR A 117 10.95 12.71 -19.06
N PRO A 118 10.51 12.17 -20.21
CA PRO A 118 10.29 12.97 -21.41
C PRO A 118 9.37 14.18 -21.21
N LEU A 119 8.52 14.15 -20.18
CA LEU A 119 7.55 15.20 -19.84
C LEU A 119 8.07 16.20 -18.80
N GLU A 120 9.35 16.14 -18.41
CA GLU A 120 9.87 16.88 -17.23
C GLU A 120 9.67 18.40 -17.35
N PHE A 121 9.78 18.95 -18.56
CA PHE A 121 9.62 20.39 -18.85
C PHE A 121 8.22 20.76 -19.36
N GLU A 122 7.30 19.80 -19.49
CA GLU A 122 5.95 20.11 -19.94
C GLU A 122 5.18 20.84 -18.83
N PRO A 123 4.51 21.98 -19.15
CA PRO A 123 3.65 22.64 -18.18
C PRO A 123 2.56 21.70 -17.65
N ALA A 124 2.41 21.63 -16.33
CA ALA A 124 1.32 20.85 -15.75
C ALA A 124 -0.03 21.59 -15.92
N PRO A 125 -1.12 20.86 -16.25
CA PRO A 125 -2.44 21.46 -16.34
C PRO A 125 -2.97 21.96 -15.00
N GLU A 126 -3.85 22.97 -15.05
CA GLU A 126 -4.55 23.49 -13.88
C GLU A 126 -5.46 22.44 -13.23
N CYS A 127 -5.65 22.58 -11.91
CA CYS A 127 -6.48 21.70 -11.11
C CYS A 127 -7.95 21.66 -11.57
N SER A 128 -8.49 22.80 -12.02
CA SER A 128 -9.85 22.94 -12.54
C SER A 128 -10.07 22.11 -13.80
N HIS A 129 -9.12 22.20 -14.75
CA HIS A 129 -9.14 21.47 -16.01
C HIS A 129 -9.06 19.96 -15.81
N LEU A 130 -8.10 19.48 -15.01
CA LEU A 130 -7.97 18.05 -14.69
C LEU A 130 -9.21 17.52 -13.96
N LYS A 131 -9.81 18.31 -13.08
CA LYS A 131 -11.05 17.94 -12.40
C LYS A 131 -12.19 17.71 -13.41
N ALA A 132 -12.34 18.60 -14.40
CA ALA A 132 -13.36 18.48 -15.43
C ALA A 132 -13.19 17.19 -16.26
N ILE A 133 -11.96 16.86 -16.65
CA ILE A 133 -11.62 15.61 -17.35
C ILE A 133 -11.98 14.38 -16.51
N ILE A 134 -11.56 14.35 -15.24
CA ILE A 134 -11.84 13.24 -14.33
C ILE A 134 -13.35 13.03 -14.16
N GLU A 135 -14.10 14.12 -14.02
CA GLU A 135 -15.55 14.06 -13.93
C GLU A 135 -16.19 13.55 -15.22
N GLN A 136 -15.71 13.99 -16.40
CA GLN A 136 -16.20 13.55 -17.70
C GLN A 136 -15.95 12.06 -17.93
N VAL A 137 -14.71 11.61 -17.77
CA VAL A 137 -14.33 10.19 -17.85
C VAL A 137 -15.14 9.35 -16.86
N GLY A 138 -15.25 9.82 -15.62
CA GLY A 138 -16.04 9.15 -14.58
C GLY A 138 -17.53 9.06 -14.91
N ARG A 139 -18.13 10.10 -15.53
CA ARG A 139 -19.52 10.05 -16.01
C ARG A 139 -19.69 8.99 -17.09
N LEU A 140 -18.83 8.97 -18.12
CA LEU A 140 -18.92 8.02 -19.24
C LEU A 140 -18.86 6.57 -18.76
N ILE A 141 -17.92 6.27 -17.86
CA ILE A 141 -17.72 4.93 -17.29
C ILE A 141 -18.95 4.49 -16.47
N ARG A 142 -19.45 5.37 -15.58
CA ARG A 142 -20.63 5.07 -14.76
C ARG A 142 -21.90 4.91 -15.60
N CYS A 143 -22.09 5.71 -16.64
CA CYS A 143 -23.22 5.59 -17.55
C CYS A 143 -23.27 4.24 -18.28
N ARG A 144 -22.14 3.53 -18.40
CA ARG A 144 -22.05 2.18 -18.97
C ARG A 144 -22.11 1.06 -17.92
N GLY A 145 -22.39 1.40 -16.66
CA GLY A 145 -22.59 0.45 -15.56
C GLY A 145 -21.31 -0.02 -14.87
N PHE A 146 -20.16 0.57 -15.16
CA PHE A 146 -18.88 0.20 -14.54
C PHE A 146 -18.56 1.06 -13.31
N GLU A 147 -17.75 0.52 -12.42
CA GLU A 147 -17.27 1.28 -11.27
C GLU A 147 -16.15 2.23 -11.69
N PHE A 148 -16.19 3.44 -11.15
CA PHE A 148 -15.14 4.44 -11.33
C PHE A 148 -14.59 4.86 -9.98
N ARG A 149 -13.27 4.97 -9.89
CA ARG A 149 -12.55 5.48 -8.72
C ARG A 149 -11.47 6.47 -9.17
N THR A 150 -11.21 7.46 -8.34
CA THR A 150 -10.03 8.31 -8.50
C THR A 150 -8.94 7.76 -7.58
N ALA A 151 -7.73 7.52 -8.11
CA ALA A 151 -6.66 6.92 -7.30
C ALA A 151 -5.89 7.97 -6.46
N ALA A 152 -5.90 9.23 -6.92
CA ALA A 152 -5.37 10.38 -6.20
C ALA A 152 -6.31 11.57 -6.45
N GLU A 153 -6.68 12.28 -5.40
CA GLU A 153 -7.53 13.46 -5.54
C GLU A 153 -6.74 14.67 -6.07
N ILE A 154 -7.45 15.70 -6.51
CA ILE A 154 -6.84 16.94 -7.03
C ILE A 154 -5.86 17.60 -6.03
N PRO A 155 -6.14 17.66 -4.71
CA PRO A 155 -5.16 18.16 -3.75
C PRO A 155 -3.86 17.35 -3.71
N GLU A 156 -3.97 16.02 -3.81
CA GLU A 156 -2.83 15.12 -3.82
C GLU A 156 -2.02 15.26 -5.12
N TYR A 157 -2.69 15.39 -6.27
CA TYR A 157 -2.04 15.76 -7.53
C TYR A 157 -1.26 17.06 -7.39
N ALA A 158 -1.89 18.13 -6.89
CA ALA A 158 -1.28 19.45 -6.86
C ALA A 158 -0.03 19.48 -5.98
N VAL A 159 -0.12 18.93 -4.76
CA VAL A 159 1.03 18.84 -3.85
C VAL A 159 2.12 17.95 -4.45
N SER A 160 1.78 16.79 -4.99
CA SER A 160 2.77 15.88 -5.62
C SER A 160 3.47 16.55 -6.81
N GLN A 161 2.71 17.25 -7.64
CA GLN A 161 3.22 17.95 -8.82
C GLN A 161 4.19 19.06 -8.43
N ILE A 162 3.86 19.85 -7.40
CA ILE A 162 4.72 20.92 -6.87
C ILE A 162 5.99 20.32 -6.26
N LEU A 163 5.86 19.35 -5.35
CA LEU A 163 7.01 18.77 -4.66
C LEU A 163 7.97 18.04 -5.60
N SER A 164 7.46 17.47 -6.70
CA SER A 164 8.30 16.79 -7.69
C SER A 164 9.22 17.73 -8.46
N ARG A 165 8.82 19.00 -8.68
CA ARG A 165 9.49 19.92 -9.62
C ARG A 165 9.89 21.27 -9.03
N ALA A 166 9.55 21.54 -7.78
CA ALA A 166 9.76 22.86 -7.17
C ALA A 166 10.38 22.76 -5.77
N TYR A 167 11.53 22.09 -5.66
CA TYR A 167 12.29 21.99 -4.41
C TYR A 167 13.10 23.27 -4.15
N ARG A 168 12.43 24.29 -3.61
CA ARG A 168 13.03 25.58 -3.24
C ARG A 168 12.77 25.94 -1.78
N PRO A 169 13.68 26.66 -1.10
CA PRO A 169 13.50 27.05 0.30
C PRO A 169 12.18 27.78 0.58
N GLU A 170 11.75 28.67 -0.31
CA GLU A 170 10.53 29.48 -0.18
C GLU A 170 9.26 28.60 -0.22
N ILE A 171 9.25 27.61 -1.14
CA ILE A 171 8.14 26.67 -1.31
C ILE A 171 8.10 25.67 -0.17
N MET A 172 9.26 25.16 0.27
CA MET A 172 9.35 24.29 1.44
C MET A 172 8.90 25.01 2.71
N SER A 173 9.27 26.29 2.87
CA SER A 173 8.83 27.12 3.99
C SER A 173 7.30 27.31 3.97
N ALA A 174 6.71 27.54 2.79
CA ALA A 174 5.25 27.62 2.67
C ALA A 174 4.55 26.30 3.05
N LEU A 175 5.12 25.17 2.65
CA LEU A 175 4.60 23.84 2.98
C LEU A 175 4.64 23.60 4.50
N ILE A 176 5.76 23.93 5.15
CA ILE A 176 5.93 23.81 6.61
C ILE A 176 4.94 24.70 7.34
N ASN A 177 4.82 25.98 6.93
CA ASN A 177 3.86 26.90 7.53
C ASN A 177 2.41 26.40 7.41
N ALA A 178 2.03 25.83 6.26
CA ALA A 178 0.72 25.23 6.07
C ALA A 178 0.51 24.01 6.97
N SER A 179 1.55 23.19 7.13
CA SER A 179 1.52 22.03 8.03
C SER A 179 1.34 22.47 9.49
N ASP A 180 2.07 23.49 9.93
CA ASP A 180 2.00 24.03 11.29
C ASP A 180 0.64 24.68 11.56
N ALA A 181 0.11 25.45 10.60
CA ALA A 181 -1.17 26.12 10.73
C ALA A 181 -2.37 25.16 10.81
N THR A 182 -2.27 23.99 10.17
CA THR A 182 -3.38 23.02 10.07
C THR A 182 -3.17 21.77 10.93
N GLY A 183 -1.98 21.61 11.53
CA GLY A 183 -1.58 20.36 12.20
C GLY A 183 -1.54 19.15 11.25
N PHE A 184 -1.40 19.38 9.93
CA PHE A 184 -1.53 18.34 8.93
C PHE A 184 -0.43 17.28 9.06
N ILE A 185 -0.86 16.02 9.09
CA ILE A 185 -0.01 14.84 8.95
C ILE A 185 -0.55 14.04 7.78
N TYR A 186 0.27 13.79 6.76
CA TYR A 186 -0.18 13.01 5.62
C TYR A 186 -0.54 11.58 6.05
N TYR A 187 -1.82 11.26 5.91
CA TYR A 187 -2.36 9.91 6.04
C TYR A 187 -3.38 9.69 4.94
N VAL A 188 -2.99 8.91 3.92
CA VAL A 188 -3.81 8.49 2.76
C VAL A 188 -4.19 9.61 1.78
N SER A 189 -4.41 10.84 2.24
CA SER A 189 -4.88 11.94 1.38
C SER A 189 -4.40 13.30 1.86
N VAL A 190 -4.41 14.28 0.95
CA VAL A 190 -4.17 15.70 1.24
C VAL A 190 -5.53 16.38 1.48
N SER A 191 -5.67 17.06 2.62
CA SER A 191 -6.90 17.78 2.95
C SER A 191 -7.02 19.08 2.14
N ARG A 192 -8.26 19.53 1.89
CA ARG A 192 -8.50 20.82 1.23
C ARG A 192 -8.01 22.00 2.08
N GLU A 193 -8.22 21.92 3.39
CA GLU A 193 -7.75 22.91 4.35
C GLU A 193 -6.23 23.10 4.28
N PHE A 194 -5.46 21.99 4.23
CA PHE A 194 -4.02 22.07 4.03
C PHE A 194 -3.64 22.69 2.69
N LEU A 195 -4.31 22.30 1.60
CA LEU A 195 -4.02 22.85 0.27
C LEU A 195 -4.30 24.36 0.21
N ASP A 196 -5.41 24.81 0.79
CA ASP A 196 -5.79 26.22 0.83
C ASP A 196 -4.80 27.01 1.71
N ALA A 197 -4.40 26.48 2.87
CA ALA A 197 -3.36 27.08 3.70
C ALA A 197 -2.00 27.15 2.96
N PHE A 198 -1.66 26.12 2.20
CA PHE A 198 -0.44 26.10 1.38
C PHE A 198 -0.48 27.14 0.27
N ARG A 199 -1.62 27.29 -0.43
CA ARG A 199 -1.83 28.36 -1.40
C ARG A 199 -1.64 29.73 -0.76
N SER A 200 -2.31 30.01 0.35
CA SER A 200 -2.18 31.29 1.06
C SER A 200 -0.75 31.55 1.52
N SER A 201 -0.02 30.52 1.97
CA SER A 201 1.38 30.69 2.40
C SER A 201 2.35 30.94 1.24
N LEU A 202 2.02 30.50 0.01
CA LEU A 202 2.78 30.85 -1.20
C LEU A 202 2.50 32.30 -1.62
N GLU A 203 1.24 32.73 -1.57
CA GLU A 203 0.82 34.10 -1.91
C GLU A 203 1.50 35.15 -1.02
N LEU A 204 1.65 34.88 0.28
CA LEU A 204 2.39 35.74 1.22
C LEU A 204 3.86 35.94 0.83
N GLN A 205 4.43 35.03 0.03
CA GLN A 205 5.79 35.10 -0.48
C GLN A 205 5.85 35.63 -1.92
N ASN A 206 4.74 36.17 -2.45
CA ASN A 206 4.58 36.63 -3.84
C ASN A 206 4.81 35.51 -4.88
N ILE A 207 4.52 34.26 -4.52
CA ILE A 207 4.59 33.10 -5.41
C ILE A 207 3.17 32.67 -5.75
N THR A 208 2.81 32.67 -7.03
CA THR A 208 1.48 32.22 -7.47
C THR A 208 1.42 30.70 -7.50
N PHE A 209 0.30 30.13 -7.04
CA PHE A 209 0.13 28.68 -7.01
C PHE A 209 0.23 28.05 -8.41
N GLU A 210 -0.33 28.72 -9.42
CA GLU A 210 -0.34 28.26 -10.81
C GLU A 210 1.07 28.22 -11.40
N SER A 211 1.94 29.18 -11.05
CA SER A 211 3.33 29.18 -11.51
C SER A 211 4.07 27.94 -10.98
N VAL A 212 3.97 27.67 -9.68
CA VAL A 212 4.63 26.52 -9.06
C VAL A 212 4.05 25.21 -9.61
N LEU A 213 2.72 25.14 -9.72
CA LEU A 213 2.02 23.96 -10.22
C LEU A 213 2.47 23.61 -11.65
N SER A 214 2.56 24.60 -12.53
CA SER A 214 2.99 24.42 -13.92
C SER A 214 4.38 23.79 -14.03
N GLY A 215 5.23 23.95 -13.01
CA GLY A 215 6.61 23.47 -12.99
C GLY A 215 7.62 24.49 -13.51
N CYS A 216 7.29 25.79 -13.56
CA CYS A 216 8.17 26.83 -14.10
C CYS A 216 9.53 26.95 -13.38
N PHE A 217 9.64 26.43 -12.16
CA PHE A 217 10.89 26.39 -11.38
C PHE A 217 11.77 25.18 -11.68
N TRP A 218 11.30 24.21 -12.47
CA TRP A 218 12.10 23.09 -12.95
C TRP A 218 12.80 23.46 -14.25
N THR A 219 14.07 23.80 -14.16
CA THR A 219 14.92 24.17 -15.29
C THR A 219 16.14 23.25 -15.37
N LYS A 220 16.95 23.40 -16.43
CA LYS A 220 18.20 22.65 -16.56
C LYS A 220 19.19 22.98 -15.43
N GLU A 221 19.11 24.19 -14.88
CA GLU A 221 19.95 24.67 -13.79
C GLU A 221 19.48 24.16 -12.41
N SER A 222 18.16 24.00 -12.22
CA SER A 222 17.60 23.44 -10.98
C SER A 222 17.62 21.91 -10.95
N ARG A 223 17.91 21.26 -12.09
CA ARG A 223 17.94 19.82 -12.24
C ARG A 223 19.10 19.25 -11.41
N VAL A 224 18.77 18.53 -10.35
CA VAL A 224 19.76 17.75 -9.59
C VAL A 224 20.26 16.61 -10.47
N PRO A 225 21.57 16.43 -10.69
CA PRO A 225 22.05 15.34 -11.52
C PRO A 225 21.73 13.99 -10.87
N VAL A 226 20.91 13.20 -11.56
CA VAL A 226 20.60 11.81 -11.22
C VAL A 226 21.01 10.94 -12.39
N GLU A 227 21.76 9.88 -12.10
CA GLU A 227 22.14 8.89 -13.10
C GLU A 227 20.92 8.01 -13.41
N ILE A 228 20.26 8.29 -14.54
CA ILE A 228 19.07 7.54 -15.00
C ILE A 228 19.41 6.33 -15.88
N ASN A 229 20.71 6.08 -16.13
CA ASN A 229 21.20 5.01 -17.01
C ASN A 229 20.56 5.03 -18.41
N VAL A 230 20.17 6.20 -18.90
CA VAL A 230 19.61 6.41 -20.23
C VAL A 230 20.29 7.63 -20.83
N ASN A 231 20.65 7.57 -22.12
CA ASN A 231 21.30 8.68 -22.78
C ASN A 231 20.32 9.86 -22.99
N GLN A 232 20.84 11.09 -22.87
CA GLN A 232 20.00 12.29 -22.96
C GLN A 232 19.39 12.46 -24.36
N THR A 233 20.10 12.07 -25.43
CA THR A 233 19.60 12.13 -26.80
C THR A 233 18.32 11.29 -27.00
N PHE A 234 18.22 10.14 -26.34
CA PHE A 234 17.03 9.29 -26.35
C PHE A 234 15.88 9.96 -25.59
N ILE A 235 16.14 10.58 -24.44
CA ILE A 235 15.12 11.35 -23.71
C ILE A 235 14.62 12.52 -24.57
N ASP A 236 15.52 13.27 -25.20
CA ASP A 236 15.16 14.41 -26.06
C ASP A 236 14.31 13.96 -27.27
N THR A 237 14.63 12.78 -27.82
CA THR A 237 13.84 12.13 -28.88
C THR A 237 12.44 11.78 -28.39
N LEU A 238 12.34 11.13 -27.23
CA LEU A 238 11.05 10.79 -26.63
C LEU A 238 10.22 12.05 -26.29
N THR A 239 10.83 13.14 -25.83
CA THR A 239 10.10 14.39 -25.54
C THR A 239 9.43 14.94 -26.79
N LYS A 240 10.12 14.88 -27.93
CA LYS A 240 9.53 15.25 -29.22
C LYS A 240 8.40 14.30 -29.61
N GLN A 241 8.62 12.98 -29.49
CA GLN A 241 7.62 11.98 -29.83
C GLN A 241 6.35 12.09 -28.99
N CYS A 242 6.46 12.31 -27.68
CA CYS A 242 5.33 12.63 -26.80
C CYS A 242 4.52 13.81 -27.36
N SER A 243 5.21 14.92 -27.66
CA SER A 243 4.57 16.15 -28.15
C SER A 243 3.83 15.96 -29.48
N ASP A 244 4.36 15.08 -30.33
CA ASP A 244 3.80 14.74 -31.65
C ASP A 244 2.80 13.56 -31.59
N PHE A 245 2.53 12.99 -30.41
CA PHE A 245 1.70 11.79 -30.21
C PHE A 245 2.18 10.55 -31.00
N ILE A 246 3.50 10.41 -31.12
CA ILE A 246 4.16 9.30 -31.83
C ILE A 246 4.69 8.30 -30.81
N ASP A 247 4.47 7.01 -31.06
CA ASP A 247 4.97 5.92 -30.23
C ASP A 247 5.49 4.79 -31.12
N ASP A 248 6.81 4.68 -31.22
CA ASP A 248 7.49 3.68 -32.03
C ASP A 248 7.56 2.29 -31.34
N GLY A 249 7.01 2.18 -30.13
CA GLY A 249 7.05 0.95 -29.36
C GLY A 249 8.17 0.90 -28.33
N TYR A 250 8.49 -0.33 -27.91
CA TYR A 250 9.55 -0.63 -26.95
C TYR A 250 10.37 -1.83 -27.39
N CYS A 251 11.53 -2.02 -26.77
CA CYS A 251 12.55 -2.95 -27.27
C CYS A 251 12.16 -4.44 -27.24
N MET A 252 11.07 -4.82 -26.58
CA MET A 252 10.81 -6.21 -26.22
C MET A 252 10.24 -7.01 -27.38
N GLY A 253 10.79 -8.22 -27.59
CA GLY A 253 10.17 -9.22 -28.46
C GLY A 253 8.86 -9.78 -27.89
N THR A 254 8.06 -10.37 -28.77
CA THR A 254 6.88 -11.17 -28.39
C THR A 254 7.14 -12.63 -28.66
N SER A 255 6.13 -13.48 -28.47
CA SER A 255 6.23 -14.88 -28.88
C SER A 255 6.17 -15.12 -30.39
N GLU A 256 5.90 -14.08 -31.18
CA GLU A 256 5.73 -14.15 -32.65
C GLU A 256 6.69 -13.24 -33.43
N ARG A 257 7.22 -12.18 -32.80
CA ARG A 257 8.15 -11.24 -33.44
C ARG A 257 9.34 -10.93 -32.54
N GLU A 258 10.51 -10.81 -33.14
CA GLU A 258 11.67 -10.22 -32.48
C GLU A 258 11.40 -8.72 -32.22
N GLY A 259 11.95 -8.23 -31.12
CA GLY A 259 12.01 -6.82 -30.78
C GLY A 259 13.19 -6.13 -31.45
N MET A 260 13.29 -4.81 -31.24
CA MET A 260 14.36 -4.00 -31.80
C MET A 260 14.93 -3.08 -30.73
N CYS A 261 16.26 -2.96 -30.64
CA CYS A 261 16.88 -2.01 -29.73
C CYS A 261 16.67 -0.57 -30.21
N PHE A 262 16.15 0.30 -29.34
CA PHE A 262 15.96 1.73 -29.63
C PHE A 262 17.13 2.62 -29.17
N GLY A 263 18.25 2.02 -28.77
CA GLY A 263 19.49 2.76 -28.50
C GLY A 263 19.43 3.68 -27.27
N CYS A 264 18.63 3.36 -26.25
CA CYS A 264 18.51 4.19 -25.04
C CYS A 264 19.78 4.20 -24.16
N GLY A 265 20.69 3.25 -24.36
CA GLY A 265 21.94 3.13 -23.59
C GLY A 265 21.81 2.43 -22.24
N ALA A 266 20.63 1.91 -21.87
CA ALA A 266 20.40 1.29 -20.56
C ALA A 266 20.98 -0.14 -20.41
N CYS A 267 21.18 -0.85 -21.51
CA CYS A 267 21.71 -2.22 -21.47
C CYS A 267 23.24 -2.20 -21.31
N THR A 268 23.76 -2.92 -20.33
CA THR A 268 25.20 -2.97 -19.99
C THR A 268 26.04 -3.90 -20.90
N GLY A 269 25.45 -4.52 -21.92
CA GLY A 269 26.12 -5.41 -22.87
C GLY A 269 25.18 -6.03 -23.91
N SER A 270 25.75 -6.61 -24.98
CA SER A 270 24.99 -7.20 -26.10
C SER A 270 24.06 -8.33 -25.67
N SER A 271 24.49 -9.19 -24.74
CA SER A 271 23.68 -10.30 -24.24
C SER A 271 22.40 -9.87 -23.53
N SER A 272 22.40 -8.70 -22.88
CA SER A 272 21.20 -8.12 -22.26
C SER A 272 20.22 -7.62 -23.33
N THR A 273 20.74 -6.96 -24.37
CA THR A 273 19.95 -6.53 -25.52
C THR A 273 19.31 -7.74 -26.21
N ASP A 274 20.11 -8.77 -26.52
CA ASP A 274 19.64 -9.98 -27.20
C ASP A 274 18.52 -10.66 -26.41
N ARG A 275 18.62 -10.75 -25.08
CA ARG A 275 17.56 -11.34 -24.24
C ARG A 275 16.25 -10.55 -24.27
N ILE A 276 16.30 -9.24 -24.46
CA ILE A 276 15.12 -8.37 -24.51
C ILE A 276 14.48 -8.43 -25.91
N THR A 277 15.29 -8.42 -26.95
CA THR A 277 14.85 -8.36 -28.35
C THR A 277 14.55 -9.75 -28.94
N SER A 278 15.07 -10.83 -28.38
CA SER A 278 14.78 -12.19 -28.87
C SER A 278 13.30 -12.54 -28.74
N LEU A 279 12.87 -13.51 -29.56
CA LEU A 279 11.57 -14.15 -29.41
C LEU A 279 11.39 -14.68 -27.98
N ARG A 280 10.23 -14.39 -27.39
CA ARG A 280 9.90 -14.90 -26.06
C ARG A 280 9.54 -16.37 -26.15
N GLU A 281 10.22 -17.19 -25.37
CA GLU A 281 9.85 -18.59 -25.20
C GLU A 281 8.46 -18.69 -24.55
N LYS A 282 7.54 -19.41 -25.20
CA LYS A 282 6.25 -19.74 -24.60
C LYS A 282 6.48 -20.71 -23.44
N SER A 283 6.01 -20.33 -22.25
CA SER A 283 6.10 -21.19 -21.08
C SER A 283 5.28 -22.46 -21.28
N THR A 284 5.88 -23.63 -21.05
CA THR A 284 5.19 -24.93 -21.03
C THR A 284 4.57 -25.24 -19.65
N TYR A 285 4.62 -24.26 -18.74
CA TYR A 285 4.15 -24.41 -17.37
C TYR A 285 2.64 -24.18 -17.29
N THR A 286 1.89 -25.17 -16.82
CA THR A 286 0.42 -25.11 -16.80
C THR A 286 -0.12 -24.71 -15.43
N ALA A 287 -1.38 -24.24 -15.42
CA ALA A 287 -2.09 -23.92 -14.18
C ALA A 287 -2.24 -25.15 -13.27
N GLU A 288 -2.38 -26.36 -13.84
CA GLU A 288 -2.46 -27.63 -13.11
C GLU A 288 -1.15 -27.93 -12.38
N LYS A 289 0.00 -27.79 -13.07
CA LYS A 289 1.31 -27.98 -12.46
C LYS A 289 1.53 -27.00 -11.31
N LEU A 290 1.11 -25.75 -11.48
CA LEU A 290 1.20 -24.75 -10.41
C LEU A 290 0.31 -25.11 -9.20
N ARG A 291 -0.96 -25.49 -9.44
CA ARG A 291 -1.88 -25.91 -8.38
C ARG A 291 -1.34 -27.09 -7.59
N ALA A 292 -0.80 -28.10 -8.27
CA ALA A 292 -0.19 -29.26 -7.64
C ALA A 292 0.96 -28.85 -6.73
N LYS A 293 1.88 -28.01 -7.22
CA LYS A 293 3.02 -27.50 -6.46
C LYS A 293 2.60 -26.69 -5.24
N ILE A 294 1.60 -25.80 -5.37
CA ILE A 294 1.07 -25.01 -4.25
C ILE A 294 0.44 -25.93 -3.20
N LYS A 295 -0.39 -26.90 -3.62
CA LYS A 295 -1.04 -27.83 -2.71
C LYS A 295 -0.03 -28.64 -1.92
N GLU A 296 1.00 -29.18 -2.59
CA GLU A 296 2.08 -29.92 -1.92
C GLU A 296 2.82 -29.04 -0.91
N SER A 297 3.14 -27.81 -1.31
CA SER A 297 3.84 -26.81 -0.51
C SER A 297 3.07 -26.45 0.78
N VAL A 298 1.76 -26.23 0.68
CA VAL A 298 0.89 -25.93 1.84
C VAL A 298 0.71 -27.15 2.75
N THR A 299 0.50 -28.33 2.16
CA THR A 299 0.24 -29.57 2.94
C THR A 299 1.44 -29.96 3.81
N ARG A 300 2.66 -29.66 3.36
CA ARG A 300 3.90 -29.97 4.09
C ARG A 300 4.39 -28.82 4.97
N ALA A 301 3.71 -27.68 4.98
CA ALA A 301 4.19 -26.53 5.73
C ALA A 301 4.07 -26.75 7.24
N VAL A 302 5.10 -26.35 7.99
CA VAL A 302 5.14 -26.31 9.45
C VAL A 302 5.09 -24.86 9.92
N SER A 303 4.41 -24.61 11.04
CA SER A 303 4.35 -23.29 11.67
C SER A 303 5.48 -23.12 12.67
N VAL A 304 6.17 -21.99 12.60
CA VAL A 304 7.17 -21.57 13.60
C VAL A 304 6.77 -20.20 14.12
N ALA A 305 6.60 -20.10 15.44
CA ALA A 305 6.20 -18.88 16.13
C ALA A 305 7.43 -18.17 16.70
N PHE A 306 7.47 -16.84 16.56
CA PHE A 306 8.53 -15.99 17.07
C PHE A 306 7.95 -14.97 18.04
N ARG A 307 8.49 -14.91 19.26
CA ARG A 307 8.23 -13.81 20.18
C ARG A 307 9.04 -12.61 19.71
N VAL A 308 8.35 -11.51 19.44
CA VAL A 308 8.98 -10.26 19.01
C VAL A 308 8.44 -9.10 19.83
N ARG A 309 9.26 -8.07 20.03
CA ARG A 309 8.85 -6.78 20.57
C ARG A 309 8.86 -5.75 19.45
N ILE A 310 7.68 -5.37 18.99
CA ILE A 310 7.46 -4.41 17.92
C ILE A 310 7.79 -3.00 18.39
N SER A 311 8.58 -2.29 17.59
CA SER A 311 8.91 -0.88 17.85
C SER A 311 7.67 0.00 17.81
N GLU A 312 7.61 0.97 18.73
CA GLU A 312 6.58 2.00 18.76
C GLU A 312 6.44 2.75 17.42
N LYS A 313 7.56 2.94 16.70
CA LYS A 313 7.62 3.60 15.39
C LYS A 313 6.90 2.82 14.29
N LYS A 314 6.53 1.56 14.53
CA LYS A 314 5.83 0.68 13.57
C LYS A 314 4.36 0.46 13.94
N ARG A 315 3.79 1.27 14.82
CA ARG A 315 2.34 1.33 15.04
C ARG A 315 1.60 1.59 13.72
N GLY A 316 0.41 1.01 13.57
CA GLY A 316 -0.41 1.18 12.36
C GLY A 316 0.07 0.38 11.16
N ILE A 317 1.26 -0.24 11.23
CA ILE A 317 1.77 -1.11 10.18
C ILE A 317 1.19 -2.52 10.34
N SER A 318 0.64 -3.06 9.25
CA SER A 318 0.13 -4.44 9.21
C SER A 318 1.20 -5.45 9.63
N ARG A 319 0.82 -6.44 10.44
CA ARG A 319 1.74 -7.50 10.89
C ARG A 319 2.27 -8.38 9.78
N ALA A 320 1.56 -8.47 8.64
CA ALA A 320 2.11 -9.13 7.46
C ALA A 320 3.36 -8.43 6.91
N VAL A 321 3.42 -7.09 7.02
CA VAL A 321 4.61 -6.30 6.60
C VAL A 321 5.75 -6.51 7.60
N VAL A 322 5.45 -6.49 8.90
CA VAL A 322 6.45 -6.78 9.95
C VAL A 322 6.99 -8.21 9.80
N ALA A 323 6.12 -9.19 9.54
CA ALA A 323 6.49 -10.58 9.27
C ALA A 323 7.36 -10.71 8.00
N SER A 324 7.11 -9.89 6.98
CA SER A 324 7.94 -9.83 5.78
C SER A 324 9.34 -9.30 6.10
N ALA A 325 9.45 -8.27 6.94
CA ALA A 325 10.75 -7.79 7.43
C ALA A 325 11.47 -8.86 8.26
N LEU A 326 10.77 -9.52 9.19
CA LEU A 326 11.33 -10.59 10.02
C LEU A 326 11.83 -11.78 9.18
N SER A 327 11.00 -12.29 8.28
CA SER A 327 11.37 -13.39 7.37
C SER A 327 12.56 -13.01 6.49
N GLY A 328 12.60 -11.77 5.98
CA GLY A 328 13.74 -11.23 5.26
C GLY A 328 15.02 -11.19 6.09
N SER A 329 14.95 -10.76 7.35
CA SER A 329 16.08 -10.75 8.29
C SER A 329 16.57 -12.18 8.60
N LEU A 330 15.67 -13.13 8.82
CA LEU A 330 15.99 -14.55 9.03
C LEU A 330 16.72 -15.14 7.82
N MET A 331 16.15 -15.00 6.61
CA MET A 331 16.71 -15.53 5.37
C MET A 331 18.02 -14.85 4.95
N SER A 332 18.20 -13.58 5.31
CA SER A 332 19.45 -12.85 5.05
C SER A 332 20.58 -13.27 5.99
N THR A 333 20.24 -13.73 7.19
CA THR A 333 21.20 -14.27 8.16
C THR A 333 21.54 -15.73 7.86
N GLU A 334 20.54 -16.53 7.46
CA GLU A 334 20.72 -17.92 7.05
C GLU A 334 20.08 -18.16 5.67
N LYS A 335 20.91 -18.24 4.63
CA LYS A 335 20.46 -18.39 3.24
C LYS A 335 19.77 -19.72 2.98
N ARG A 336 20.04 -20.78 3.76
CA ARG A 336 19.36 -22.08 3.64
C ARG A 336 17.85 -21.99 3.86
N LEU A 337 17.38 -20.97 4.56
CA LEU A 337 15.95 -20.75 4.81
C LEU A 337 15.18 -20.28 3.56
N VAL A 338 15.85 -19.70 2.56
CA VAL A 338 15.17 -19.04 1.42
C VAL A 338 14.22 -19.98 0.68
N GLU A 339 14.69 -21.17 0.31
CA GLU A 339 13.89 -22.16 -0.44
C GLU A 339 12.75 -22.75 0.40
N GLY A 340 12.88 -22.72 1.73
CA GLY A 340 11.92 -23.31 2.65
C GLY A 340 10.83 -22.38 3.12
N TYR A 341 10.92 -21.07 2.87
CA TYR A 341 9.88 -20.13 3.30
C TYR A 341 8.54 -20.39 2.59
N ARG A 342 7.44 -20.35 3.33
CA ARG A 342 6.08 -20.60 2.81
C ARG A 342 5.10 -19.46 3.06
N GLY A 343 5.41 -18.53 3.99
CA GLY A 343 4.64 -17.30 4.17
C GLY A 343 4.39 -16.92 5.62
N PHE A 344 3.48 -15.96 5.80
CA PHE A 344 2.97 -15.51 7.09
C PHE A 344 1.67 -16.25 7.42
N ASN A 345 1.53 -16.74 8.67
CA ASN A 345 0.34 -17.49 9.12
C ASN A 345 -0.55 -16.72 10.11
N GLY A 346 -0.05 -15.66 10.74
CA GLY A 346 -0.82 -14.91 11.74
C GLY A 346 0.05 -14.17 12.73
N ALA A 347 -0.56 -13.23 13.45
CA ALA A 347 0.06 -12.45 14.50
C ALA A 347 -0.88 -12.34 15.68
N TRP A 348 -0.51 -12.94 16.81
CA TRP A 348 -1.44 -13.24 17.88
C TRP A 348 -2.13 -12.01 18.50
N VAL A 349 -1.40 -10.95 18.83
CA VAL A 349 -1.94 -9.71 19.42
C VAL A 349 -2.80 -8.97 18.39
N ALA A 350 -2.27 -8.76 17.19
CA ALA A 350 -3.00 -8.08 16.13
C ALA A 350 -4.28 -8.84 15.73
N ASP A 351 -4.25 -10.17 15.71
CA ASP A 351 -5.41 -11.01 15.39
C ASP A 351 -6.41 -11.06 16.55
N ARG A 352 -5.96 -11.05 17.81
CA ARG A 352 -6.81 -11.01 19.00
C ARG A 352 -7.58 -9.69 19.10
N PHE A 353 -6.91 -8.56 18.89
CA PHE A 353 -7.49 -7.22 19.06
C PHE A 353 -7.92 -6.55 17.75
N LYS A 354 -7.69 -7.21 16.61
CA LYS A 354 -7.99 -6.71 15.25
C LYS A 354 -7.40 -5.32 14.96
N SER A 355 -6.26 -5.00 15.56
CA SER A 355 -5.67 -3.66 15.50
C SER A 355 -4.16 -3.72 15.19
N PRO A 356 -3.69 -2.99 14.16
CA PRO A 356 -2.26 -2.83 13.89
C PRO A 356 -1.60 -1.73 14.76
N TRP A 357 -2.39 -0.99 15.54
CA TRP A 357 -1.93 0.17 16.32
C TRP A 357 -1.27 -0.18 17.65
N ILE A 358 -1.41 -1.42 18.09
CA ILE A 358 -0.74 -1.93 19.29
C ILE A 358 0.73 -2.19 18.94
N TYR A 359 1.68 -1.78 19.78
CA TYR A 359 3.10 -2.13 19.66
C TYR A 359 3.57 -2.89 20.91
N GLY A 360 4.86 -3.23 21.02
CA GLY A 360 5.36 -4.04 22.13
C GLY A 360 5.35 -5.53 21.81
N ASP A 361 5.14 -6.38 22.81
CA ASP A 361 5.23 -7.83 22.68
C ASP A 361 4.15 -8.37 21.71
N GLU A 362 4.56 -9.29 20.83
CA GLU A 362 3.77 -9.90 19.76
C GLU A 362 4.28 -11.33 19.49
N ILE A 363 3.42 -12.20 18.97
CA ILE A 363 3.81 -13.52 18.46
C ILE A 363 3.52 -13.57 16.97
N ILE A 364 4.57 -13.58 16.15
CA ILE A 364 4.46 -13.71 14.69
C ILE A 364 4.66 -15.18 14.32
N THR A 365 3.69 -15.76 13.62
CA THR A 365 3.79 -17.14 13.11
C THR A 365 4.11 -17.13 11.63
N LEU A 366 5.19 -17.81 11.26
CA LEU A 366 5.64 -17.99 9.88
C LEU A 366 5.51 -19.45 9.47
N LEU A 367 5.30 -19.69 8.18
CA LEU A 367 5.25 -21.02 7.58
C LEU A 367 6.56 -21.34 6.88
N TRP A 368 7.02 -22.57 7.09
CA TRP A 368 8.24 -23.12 6.51
C TRP A 368 8.00 -24.54 6.01
N ASP A 369 8.89 -25.10 5.20
CA ASP A 369 8.94 -26.55 5.04
C ASP A 369 9.53 -27.24 6.29
N PRO A 370 9.37 -28.56 6.44
CA PRO A 370 9.80 -29.26 7.65
C PRO A 370 11.31 -29.12 7.92
N VAL A 371 12.13 -29.21 6.87
CA VAL A 371 13.59 -29.12 6.96
C VAL A 371 14.02 -27.76 7.51
N SER A 372 13.42 -26.68 7.00
CA SER A 372 13.73 -25.32 7.45
C SER A 372 13.14 -25.04 8.82
N GLY A 373 11.98 -25.62 9.14
CA GLY A 373 11.38 -25.53 10.48
C GLY A 373 12.29 -26.13 11.56
N ASP A 374 12.86 -27.30 11.30
CA ASP A 374 13.81 -27.95 12.23
C ASP A 374 15.12 -27.16 12.31
N LEU A 375 15.65 -26.70 11.17
CA LEU A 375 16.83 -25.82 11.16
C LEU A 375 16.61 -24.54 11.98
N ILE A 376 15.43 -23.93 11.94
CA ILE A 376 15.13 -22.74 12.74
C ILE A 376 15.17 -23.05 14.23
N LYS A 377 14.62 -24.19 14.67
CA LYS A 377 14.67 -24.60 16.09
C LYS A 377 16.11 -24.75 16.56
N ASP A 378 16.96 -25.40 15.77
CA ASP A 378 18.38 -25.55 16.06
C ASP A 378 19.09 -24.19 16.14
N LEU A 379 18.78 -23.29 15.20
CA LEU A 379 19.35 -21.94 15.17
C LEU A 379 18.91 -21.07 16.35
N LEU A 380 17.64 -21.15 16.76
CA LEU A 380 17.13 -20.41 17.92
C LEU A 380 17.76 -20.87 19.24
N ALA A 381 18.19 -22.13 19.34
CA ALA A 381 18.98 -22.63 20.47
C ALA A 381 20.40 -22.01 20.52
N SER A 382 20.93 -21.57 19.37
CA SER A 382 22.21 -20.86 19.29
C SER A 382 22.01 -19.35 19.48
N GLY A 383 22.32 -18.81 20.67
CA GLY A 383 22.06 -17.39 21.00
C GLY A 383 22.64 -16.35 20.02
N ASN A 384 23.69 -16.70 19.26
CA ASN A 384 24.31 -15.84 18.24
C ASN A 384 23.42 -15.56 17.02
N PHE A 385 22.50 -16.47 16.69
CA PHE A 385 21.62 -16.31 15.54
C PHE A 385 20.63 -15.16 15.75
N ILE A 386 19.97 -15.12 16.91
CA ILE A 386 19.01 -14.07 17.27
C ILE A 386 19.68 -12.69 17.24
N ALA A 387 20.90 -12.57 17.77
CA ALA A 387 21.66 -11.31 17.73
C ALA A 387 21.90 -10.82 16.29
N SER A 388 22.26 -11.73 15.38
CA SER A 388 22.48 -11.43 13.97
C SER A 388 21.20 -11.06 13.23
N VAL A 389 20.09 -11.72 13.56
CA VAL A 389 18.76 -11.37 13.04
C VAL A 389 18.34 -9.98 13.52
N ASN A 390 18.55 -9.68 14.81
CA ASN A 390 18.20 -8.39 15.40
C ASN A 390 18.98 -7.21 14.80
N SER A 391 20.24 -7.38 14.42
CA SER A 391 20.98 -6.32 13.73
C SER A 391 20.36 -5.95 12.38
N ARG A 392 19.73 -6.93 11.69
CA ARG A 392 19.03 -6.73 10.42
C ARG A 392 17.57 -6.34 10.58
N PHE A 393 16.96 -6.66 11.71
CA PHE A 393 15.57 -6.33 12.04
C PHE A 393 15.45 -4.99 12.80
N ASP A 394 16.57 -4.26 12.92
CA ASP A 394 16.63 -2.97 13.57
C ASP A 394 15.61 -1.97 12.99
N GLY A 395 15.08 -1.11 13.87
CA GLY A 395 14.00 -0.19 13.55
C GLY A 395 12.61 -0.83 13.42
N TRP A 396 12.50 -2.15 13.21
CA TRP A 396 11.21 -2.86 13.22
C TRP A 396 10.82 -3.37 14.59
N GLY A 397 11.79 -3.90 15.33
CA GLY A 397 11.58 -4.46 16.66
C GLY A 397 12.76 -5.32 17.09
N VAL A 398 12.51 -6.19 18.06
CA VAL A 398 13.50 -7.14 18.58
C VAL A 398 12.88 -8.53 18.59
N VAL A 399 13.57 -9.52 18.03
CA VAL A 399 13.26 -10.94 18.19
C VAL A 399 13.76 -11.37 19.56
N CYS A 400 12.84 -11.84 20.39
CA CYS A 400 13.12 -12.29 21.76
C CYS A 400 13.37 -13.80 21.82
N GLY A 401 12.92 -14.57 20.82
CA GLY A 401 13.10 -16.01 20.75
C GLY A 401 11.87 -16.71 20.17
N GLU A 402 11.69 -17.97 20.56
CA GLU A 402 10.51 -18.76 20.20
C GLU A 402 9.23 -18.20 20.84
N GLY A 403 8.13 -18.24 20.10
CA GLY A 403 6.82 -17.77 20.54
C GLY A 403 6.08 -18.85 21.34
N ILE A 404 5.97 -18.67 22.66
CA ILE A 404 5.16 -19.53 23.53
C ILE A 404 3.79 -18.85 23.73
N GLN A 405 2.70 -19.62 23.60
CA GLN A 405 1.33 -19.12 23.52
C GLN A 405 0.66 -18.85 24.89
N GLU A 406 1.39 -19.02 25.99
CA GLU A 406 0.88 -19.07 27.37
C GLU A 406 1.27 -17.82 28.18
N SER A 407 0.89 -16.63 27.73
CA SER A 407 1.10 -15.42 28.53
C SER A 407 -0.17 -14.60 28.62
N GLU A 408 -0.47 -14.15 29.84
CA GLU A 408 -1.45 -13.09 30.03
C GLU A 408 -0.96 -11.82 29.30
N VAL A 409 -1.91 -10.99 28.88
CA VAL A 409 -1.60 -9.75 28.17
C VAL A 409 -1.96 -8.60 29.05
N GLU A 410 -1.05 -7.64 29.15
CA GLU A 410 -1.33 -6.33 29.67
C GLU A 410 -1.25 -5.32 28.53
N LEU A 411 -2.28 -4.48 28.40
CA LEU A 411 -2.29 -3.34 27.50
C LEU A 411 -2.10 -2.06 28.31
N SER A 412 -1.06 -1.30 27.98
CA SER A 412 -0.78 0.03 28.53
C SER A 412 -1.11 1.10 27.48
N LEU A 413 -2.12 1.93 27.76
CA LEU A 413 -2.62 2.96 26.88
C LEU A 413 -2.18 4.33 27.42
N ASN A 414 -1.25 4.98 26.72
CA ASN A 414 -0.89 6.38 26.98
C ASN A 414 -1.71 7.27 26.04
N SER A 415 -2.70 7.95 26.62
CA SER A 415 -3.71 8.72 25.92
C SER A 415 -3.56 10.22 26.20
N PRO A 416 -3.59 11.08 25.16
CA PRO A 416 -3.69 12.53 25.36
C PRO A 416 -5.09 12.96 25.82
N PHE A 417 -6.08 12.05 25.77
CA PHE A 417 -7.46 12.30 26.13
C PHE A 417 -7.75 11.90 27.56
N ARG A 418 -8.76 12.53 28.16
CA ARG A 418 -9.25 12.17 29.48
C ARG A 418 -9.93 10.81 29.42
N PHE A 419 -9.65 9.96 30.41
CA PHE A 419 -10.39 8.74 30.65
C PHE A 419 -11.81 9.04 31.19
N ASP A 420 -12.83 8.51 30.52
CA ASP A 420 -14.23 8.51 30.96
C ASP A 420 -14.89 7.16 30.65
N GLY A 421 -14.80 6.22 31.60
CA GLY A 421 -15.34 4.87 31.44
C GLY A 421 -16.82 4.71 31.83
N ASP A 422 -17.50 5.76 32.29
CA ASP A 422 -18.83 5.65 32.91
C ASP A 422 -19.86 5.00 31.99
N GLN A 423 -19.91 5.46 30.73
CA GLN A 423 -20.83 4.93 29.73
C GLN A 423 -20.53 3.46 29.42
N TYR A 424 -19.25 3.12 29.23
CA TYR A 424 -18.82 1.75 28.95
C TYR A 424 -19.15 0.81 30.12
N PHE A 425 -18.87 1.21 31.36
CA PHE A 425 -19.13 0.38 32.53
C PHE A 425 -20.62 0.18 32.79
N ARG A 426 -21.46 1.22 32.63
CA ARG A 426 -22.92 1.09 32.76
C ARG A 426 -23.49 0.16 31.69
N LYS A 427 -23.12 0.37 30.42
CA LYS A 427 -23.59 -0.45 29.28
C LYS A 427 -23.23 -1.93 29.46
N ASN A 428 -22.04 -2.21 29.97
CA ASN A 428 -21.57 -3.57 30.20
C ASN A 428 -21.89 -4.08 31.62
N ALA A 429 -22.61 -3.30 32.44
CA ALA A 429 -22.90 -3.55 33.85
C ALA A 429 -21.67 -4.07 34.63
N ILE A 430 -20.56 -3.35 34.49
CA ILE A 430 -19.31 -3.54 35.23
C ILE A 430 -19.37 -2.67 36.47
N LYS A 431 -19.38 -3.30 37.65
CA LYS A 431 -19.24 -2.66 38.95
C LYS A 431 -17.80 -2.71 39.43
N TYR A 432 -17.31 -1.61 39.99
CA TYR A 432 -15.96 -1.49 40.51
C TYR A 432 -15.92 -0.59 41.74
N THR A 433 -14.86 -0.71 42.54
CA THR A 433 -14.50 0.21 43.62
C THR A 433 -13.18 0.88 43.28
N SER A 434 -13.14 2.21 43.31
CA SER A 434 -11.91 2.95 43.06
C SER A 434 -11.08 3.07 44.33
N ARG A 435 -9.81 2.68 44.26
CA ARG A 435 -8.81 2.95 45.30
C ARG A 435 -7.71 3.83 44.75
N ARG A 436 -7.30 4.83 45.52
CA ARG A 436 -6.17 5.68 45.19
C ARG A 436 -4.95 5.24 45.98
N ASN A 437 -3.84 4.94 45.31
CA ASN A 437 -2.59 4.62 45.99
C ASN A 437 -1.81 5.90 46.35
N ALA A 438 -0.72 5.75 47.11
CA ALA A 438 0.12 6.86 47.58
C ALA A 438 0.77 7.67 46.43
N THR A 439 0.90 7.11 45.23
CA THR A 439 1.42 7.77 44.02
C THR A 439 0.32 8.43 43.16
N GLY A 440 -0.92 8.43 43.64
CA GLY A 440 -2.05 9.12 42.99
C GLY A 440 -2.73 8.32 41.86
N VAL A 441 -2.30 7.08 41.59
CA VAL A 441 -2.90 6.14 40.65
C VAL A 441 -4.25 5.66 41.19
N LEU A 442 -5.27 5.66 40.34
CA LEU A 442 -6.60 5.18 40.67
C LEU A 442 -6.76 3.76 40.12
N SER A 443 -6.74 2.77 41.00
CA SER A 443 -7.00 1.38 40.66
C SER A 443 -8.50 1.10 40.76
N HIS A 444 -9.06 0.42 39.75
CA HIS A 444 -10.46 0.01 39.72
C HIS A 444 -10.56 -1.48 40.09
N GLU A 445 -10.83 -1.78 41.35
CA GLU A 445 -11.07 -3.16 41.80
C GLU A 445 -12.45 -3.62 41.33
N LEU A 446 -12.48 -4.56 40.38
CA LEU A 446 -13.72 -5.08 39.82
C LEU A 446 -14.38 -6.06 40.81
N THR A 447 -15.70 -5.96 40.97
CA THR A 447 -16.44 -6.90 41.82
C THR A 447 -16.40 -8.33 41.24
N PRO A 448 -16.56 -9.38 42.06
CA PRO A 448 -16.64 -10.76 41.55
C PRO A 448 -17.72 -10.97 40.49
N GLN A 449 -18.84 -10.24 40.57
CA GLN A 449 -19.90 -10.26 39.55
C GLN A 449 -19.43 -9.70 38.20
N SER A 450 -18.60 -8.65 38.22
CA SER A 450 -17.99 -8.05 37.02
C SER A 450 -16.95 -8.98 36.39
N LEU A 451 -16.11 -9.61 37.21
CA LEU A 451 -15.08 -10.56 36.73
C LEU A 451 -15.71 -11.76 36.01
N LYS A 452 -16.86 -12.25 36.47
CA LYS A 452 -17.64 -13.32 35.78
C LYS A 452 -18.08 -12.96 34.36
N LYS A 453 -18.10 -11.66 34.00
CA LYS A 453 -18.41 -11.24 32.63
C LYS A 453 -17.27 -11.48 31.65
N LYS A 454 -16.05 -11.77 32.15
CA LYS A 454 -14.86 -12.05 31.34
C LYS A 454 -14.54 -10.94 30.32
N LEU A 455 -14.78 -9.67 30.70
CA LEU A 455 -14.41 -8.52 29.86
C LEU A 455 -13.02 -8.01 30.25
N ILE A 456 -12.83 -7.67 31.52
CA ILE A 456 -11.58 -7.09 32.05
C ILE A 456 -11.24 -7.86 33.32
N GLN A 457 -9.97 -8.26 33.48
CA GLN A 457 -9.44 -8.83 34.72
C GLN A 457 -8.94 -7.74 35.66
N LYS A 458 -8.21 -6.75 35.13
CA LYS A 458 -7.61 -5.65 35.89
C LYS A 458 -7.70 -4.35 35.10
N LEU A 459 -7.96 -3.23 35.81
CA LEU A 459 -7.96 -1.89 35.24
C LEU A 459 -7.35 -0.87 36.22
N GLU A 460 -6.37 -0.11 35.75
CA GLU A 460 -5.73 0.97 36.49
C GLU A 460 -5.68 2.22 35.63
N VAL A 461 -5.93 3.39 36.23
CA VAL A 461 -5.94 4.68 35.55
C VAL A 461 -5.08 5.67 36.33
N GLN A 462 -4.07 6.23 35.68
CA GLN A 462 -3.21 7.27 36.20
C GLN A 462 -3.39 8.55 35.38
N ARG A 463 -3.56 9.70 36.04
CA ARG A 463 -3.57 10.99 35.34
C ARG A 463 -2.15 11.35 34.87
N ALA A 464 -2.05 11.86 33.66
CA ALA A 464 -0.81 12.34 33.05
C ALA A 464 -1.04 13.76 32.51
N GLY A 465 -0.68 14.77 33.30
CA GLY A 465 -0.92 16.19 32.97
C GLY A 465 -2.37 16.64 33.23
N GLU A 466 -2.78 17.74 32.59
CA GLU A 466 -4.12 18.34 32.78
C GLU A 466 -5.24 17.52 32.13
N THR A 467 -5.00 16.96 30.94
CA THR A 467 -6.02 16.26 30.14
C THR A 467 -5.69 14.79 29.87
N GLY A 468 -4.41 14.40 29.87
CA GLY A 468 -3.97 13.05 29.51
C GLY A 468 -4.08 12.02 30.64
N CYS A 469 -3.99 10.74 30.26
CA CYS A 469 -3.96 9.63 31.20
C CYS A 469 -3.19 8.42 30.67
N MET A 470 -2.68 7.63 31.59
CA MET A 470 -2.19 6.28 31.35
C MET A 470 -3.20 5.27 31.89
N VAL A 471 -3.66 4.36 31.05
CA VAL A 471 -4.62 3.32 31.40
C VAL A 471 -3.97 1.96 31.21
N THR A 472 -3.92 1.15 32.25
CA THR A 472 -3.44 -0.23 32.17
C THR A 472 -4.63 -1.16 32.28
N VAL A 473 -4.81 -2.05 31.30
CA VAL A 473 -5.92 -3.01 31.24
C VAL A 473 -5.40 -4.41 30.95
N VAL A 474 -5.88 -5.39 31.72
CA VAL A 474 -5.66 -6.81 31.45
C VAL A 474 -6.96 -7.38 30.85
N PRO A 475 -7.03 -7.59 29.52
CA PRO A 475 -8.23 -8.04 28.83
C PRO A 475 -8.50 -9.53 29.04
N SER A 476 -9.77 -9.88 29.22
CA SER A 476 -10.22 -11.26 29.35
C SER A 476 -10.86 -11.79 28.05
N GLU A 477 -11.44 -12.99 28.06
CA GLU A 477 -11.89 -13.73 26.86
C GLU A 477 -12.89 -12.96 25.97
N LYS A 478 -13.79 -12.16 26.57
CA LYS A 478 -14.85 -11.44 25.87
C LYS A 478 -14.51 -9.97 25.62
N PHE A 479 -13.26 -9.57 25.84
CA PHE A 479 -12.83 -8.19 25.67
C PHE A 479 -12.92 -7.74 24.21
N ASP A 480 -13.73 -6.72 23.94
CA ASP A 480 -13.75 -6.04 22.65
C ASP A 480 -12.92 -4.75 22.74
N PHE A 481 -11.80 -4.73 22.03
CA PHE A 481 -10.82 -3.65 22.05
C PHE A 481 -11.37 -2.32 21.54
N TYR A 482 -12.09 -2.31 20.42
CA TYR A 482 -12.60 -1.09 19.83
C TYR A 482 -13.80 -0.54 20.60
N GLN A 483 -14.67 -1.41 21.11
CA GLN A 483 -15.76 -1.01 22.00
C GLN A 483 -15.22 -0.43 23.31
N PHE A 484 -14.13 -0.99 23.84
CA PHE A 484 -13.46 -0.44 25.02
C PHE A 484 -12.89 0.95 24.72
N LEU A 485 -12.03 1.09 23.71
CA LEU A 485 -11.41 2.38 23.36
C LEU A 485 -12.44 3.49 23.12
N SER A 486 -13.43 3.23 22.28
CA SER A 486 -14.49 4.21 21.97
C SER A 486 -15.42 4.50 23.14
N GLY A 487 -15.54 3.57 24.09
CA GLY A 487 -16.39 3.72 25.26
C GLY A 487 -15.72 4.39 26.46
N VAL A 488 -14.38 4.45 26.49
CA VAL A 488 -13.62 5.04 27.60
C VAL A 488 -12.89 6.34 27.23
N PHE A 489 -12.78 6.66 25.94
CA PHE A 489 -12.19 7.90 25.45
C PHE A 489 -13.21 8.66 24.57
N PRO A 490 -13.75 9.79 25.06
CA PRO A 490 -14.65 10.62 24.28
C PRO A 490 -13.85 11.45 23.27
N VAL A 491 -13.77 10.96 22.03
CA VAL A 491 -13.16 11.67 20.89
C VAL A 491 -14.23 12.22 19.94
N GLN A 492 -13.96 13.34 19.27
CA GLN A 492 -14.90 13.92 18.31
C GLN A 492 -14.88 13.17 16.98
N ASN A 493 -13.68 12.83 16.50
CA ASN A 493 -13.47 11.98 15.33
C ASN A 493 -12.92 10.61 15.76
N LYS A 494 -13.46 9.52 15.21
CA LYS A 494 -13.00 8.14 15.50
C LYS A 494 -11.54 7.91 15.12
N ASP A 495 -11.01 8.63 14.13
CA ASP A 495 -9.61 8.48 13.72
C ASP A 495 -8.63 9.05 14.75
N GLU A 496 -9.07 9.95 15.64
CA GLU A 496 -8.24 10.48 16.73
C GLU A 496 -7.81 9.40 17.74
N ILE A 497 -8.53 8.26 17.81
CA ILE A 497 -8.15 7.12 18.66
C ILE A 497 -6.76 6.61 18.29
N THR A 498 -6.30 6.81 17.05
CA THR A 498 -4.95 6.42 16.60
C THR A 498 -3.83 7.20 17.30
N ASN A 499 -4.13 8.35 17.91
CA ASN A 499 -3.19 9.12 18.71
C ASN A 499 -2.88 8.48 20.07
N ILE A 500 -3.70 7.50 20.52
CA ILE A 500 -3.45 6.75 21.75
C ILE A 500 -2.30 5.77 21.50
N ARG A 501 -1.26 5.84 22.33
CA ARG A 501 -0.10 4.93 22.27
C ARG A 501 -0.41 3.69 23.09
N ILE A 502 -0.50 2.53 22.42
CA ILE A 502 -0.94 1.28 23.06
C ILE A 502 0.20 0.26 23.01
N GLU A 503 0.81 -0.01 24.16
CA GLU A 503 1.84 -1.03 24.33
C GLU A 503 1.22 -2.33 24.86
N CYS A 504 1.57 -3.45 24.25
CA CYS A 504 1.28 -4.79 24.73
C CYS A 504 2.51 -5.36 25.44
N ARG A 505 2.30 -5.99 26.60
CA ARG A 505 3.30 -6.78 27.30
C ARG A 505 2.73 -8.15 27.62
N PHE A 506 3.56 -9.17 27.43
CA PHE A 506 3.27 -10.52 27.91
C PHE A 506 3.70 -10.63 29.36
N THR A 507 2.75 -10.94 30.24
CA THR A 507 2.99 -11.24 31.64
C THR A 507 3.11 -12.75 31.79
N THR A 508 4.19 -13.20 32.43
CA THR A 508 4.30 -14.59 32.88
C THR A 508 3.48 -14.74 34.15
N GLU A 509 2.57 -15.72 34.22
CA GLU A 509 2.08 -16.22 35.50
C GLU A 509 3.28 -16.81 36.25
N GLN A 510 3.95 -16.00 37.08
CA GLN A 510 4.71 -16.33 38.29
C GLN A 510 5.63 -15.16 38.67
N GLY A 511 5.27 -14.47 39.76
CA GLY A 511 6.08 -13.43 40.40
C GLY A 511 5.26 -12.28 40.95
#